data_AF-A0A8T4UBV0-F1
#
_entry.id   AF-A0A8T4UBV0-F1
#
_cell.length_a   1.000
_cell.length_b   1.000
_cell.length_c   1.000
_cell.angle_alpha   90.00
_cell.angle_beta   90.00
_cell.angle_gamma   90.00
#
_symmetry.space_group_name_H-M   'P 1'
#
loop_
_entity.id
_entity.type
_entity.pdbx_description
1 polymer ?
#
loop_
_entity_poly.entity_id
_entity_poly.type
_entity_poly.pdbx_seq_one_letter_code
_entity_poly.pdbx_strand_id
1 'polypeptide(L)'
;MRATDPRLTKQALEKLVIKTERRPILIIAIAHGGLIAGMDLFLRYMDINPESVFYPIRFSNRKYKDKEPRIESTEKTALSIEAKSRDIVIFDEDVSSGTTLKKTGIFFEGLFGKKPILAANLAVPFPELVYGEEINFEL
;
A
#
# COMPACT_ATOMS: atom_id res chain seq x y z
N MET A 1 17.39 -6.63 -7.13
CA MET A 1 16.17 -6.32 -7.91
C MET A 1 15.95 -4.80 -7.85
N ARG A 2 15.60 -4.13 -8.95
CA ARG A 2 15.37 -2.66 -8.94
C ARG A 2 13.90 -2.40 -8.66
N ALA A 3 13.59 -1.80 -7.51
CA ALA A 3 12.20 -1.58 -7.07
C ALA A 3 11.41 -0.60 -7.96
N THR A 4 12.09 0.13 -8.85
CA THR A 4 11.49 1.05 -9.83
C THR A 4 11.41 0.46 -11.24
N ASP A 5 11.54 -0.86 -11.41
CA ASP A 5 11.36 -1.48 -12.73
C ASP A 5 9.90 -1.35 -13.19
N PRO A 6 9.62 -0.68 -14.33
CA PRO A 6 8.24 -0.46 -14.80
C PRO A 6 7.45 -1.74 -15.09
N ARG A 7 8.14 -2.87 -15.29
CA ARG A 7 7.49 -4.17 -15.49
C ARG A 7 6.84 -4.65 -14.20
N LEU A 8 7.44 -4.35 -13.04
CA LEU A 8 6.94 -4.75 -11.73
C LEU A 8 5.71 -3.91 -11.34
N THR A 9 5.73 -2.60 -11.58
CA THR A 9 4.55 -1.74 -11.37
C THR A 9 3.41 -2.13 -12.31
N LYS A 10 3.69 -2.53 -13.55
CA LYS A 10 2.68 -3.05 -14.48
C LYS A 10 2.03 -4.34 -13.95
N GLN A 11 2.82 -5.29 -13.47
CA GLN A 11 2.27 -6.51 -12.87
C GLN A 11 1.47 -6.22 -11.59
N ALA A 12 1.96 -5.28 -10.77
CA ALA A 12 1.25 -4.84 -9.58
C ALA A 12 -0.11 -4.22 -9.92
N LEU A 13 -0.15 -3.41 -10.99
CA LEU A 13 -1.36 -2.81 -11.53
C LEU A 13 -2.39 -3.86 -11.95
N GLU A 14 -1.99 -4.85 -12.73
CA GLU A 14 -2.89 -5.91 -13.21
C GLU A 14 -3.57 -6.64 -12.04
N LYS A 15 -2.78 -7.02 -11.03
CA LYS A 15 -3.29 -7.67 -9.82
C LYS A 15 -4.19 -6.73 -9.01
N LEU A 16 -3.82 -5.46 -8.88
CA LEU A 16 -4.60 -4.47 -8.15
C LEU A 16 -5.95 -4.21 -8.82
N VAL A 17 -5.98 -4.09 -10.15
CA VAL A 17 -7.20 -3.91 -10.95
C VAL A 17 -8.18 -5.07 -10.75
N ILE A 18 -7.67 -6.31 -10.72
CA ILE A 18 -8.48 -7.49 -10.43
C ILE A 18 -9.03 -7.42 -9.01
N LYS A 19 -8.18 -7.17 -8.00
CA LYS A 19 -8.57 -7.19 -6.58
C LYS A 19 -9.56 -6.08 -6.21
N THR A 20 -9.46 -4.93 -6.86
CA THR A 20 -10.30 -3.76 -6.61
C THR A 20 -11.53 -3.71 -7.50
N GLU A 21 -11.62 -4.60 -8.50
CA GLU A 21 -12.65 -4.56 -9.54
C GLU A 21 -12.75 -3.18 -10.21
N ARG A 22 -11.59 -2.52 -10.41
CA ARG A 22 -11.48 -1.15 -10.96
C ARG A 22 -12.18 -0.06 -10.12
N ARG A 23 -12.56 -0.33 -8.87
CA ARG A 23 -13.16 0.66 -7.97
C ARG A 23 -12.12 1.72 -7.53
N PRO A 24 -12.55 2.93 -7.13
CA PRO A 24 -11.63 3.96 -6.66
C PRO A 24 -10.77 3.46 -5.49
N ILE A 25 -9.47 3.78 -5.50
CA ILE A 25 -8.55 3.37 -4.43
C ILE A 25 -7.97 4.57 -3.67
N LEU A 26 -7.69 4.37 -2.40
CA LEU A 26 -6.80 5.22 -1.61
C LEU A 26 -5.50 4.46 -1.44
N ILE A 27 -4.46 4.84 -2.19
CA ILE A 27 -3.14 4.24 -2.06
C ILE A 27 -2.30 5.02 -1.04
N ILE A 28 -1.89 4.30 0.00
CA ILE A 28 -1.04 4.78 1.09
C ILE A 28 0.36 4.20 0.85
N ALA A 29 1.25 5.02 0.30
CA ALA A 29 2.61 4.61 -0.04
C ALA A 29 3.57 4.84 1.12
N ILE A 30 4.23 3.78 1.57
CA ILE A 30 5.18 3.83 2.69
C ILE A 30 6.49 4.47 2.23
N ALA A 31 6.78 5.66 2.77
CA ALA A 31 7.98 6.40 2.49
C ALA A 31 9.19 5.81 3.25
N HIS A 32 10.40 5.82 2.66
CA HIS A 32 10.75 6.55 1.43
C HIS A 32 10.74 5.68 0.19
N GLY A 33 10.87 4.37 0.36
CA GLY A 33 11.04 3.43 -0.73
C GLY A 33 9.81 3.29 -1.62
N GLY A 34 8.66 3.01 -0.99
CA GLY A 34 7.38 2.86 -1.68
C GLY A 34 6.87 4.12 -2.36
N LEU A 35 7.47 5.29 -2.14
CA LEU A 35 6.98 6.57 -2.69
C LEU A 35 7.01 6.60 -4.22
N ILE A 36 8.17 6.36 -4.83
CA ILE A 36 8.35 6.49 -6.29
C ILE A 36 7.60 5.37 -7.02
N ALA A 37 7.78 4.14 -6.55
CA ALA A 37 7.08 2.97 -7.08
C ALA A 37 5.56 3.09 -6.95
N GLY A 38 5.08 3.58 -5.80
CA GLY A 38 3.67 3.79 -5.54
C GLY A 38 3.08 4.90 -6.40
N MET A 39 3.84 5.96 -6.67
CA MET A 39 3.42 7.03 -7.56
C MET A 39 3.28 6.55 -9.01
N ASP A 40 4.24 5.77 -9.53
CA ASP A 40 4.12 5.19 -10.89
C ASP A 40 2.91 4.25 -10.98
N LEU A 41 2.69 3.39 -9.98
CA LEU A 41 1.50 2.54 -9.90
C LEU A 41 0.21 3.37 -9.89
N PHE A 42 0.17 4.42 -9.06
CA PHE A 42 -0.98 5.31 -8.93
C PHE A 42 -1.32 6.03 -10.24
N LEU A 43 -0.32 6.60 -10.91
CA LEU A 43 -0.51 7.30 -12.18
C LEU A 43 -1.11 6.37 -13.23
N ARG A 44 -0.64 5.11 -13.31
CA ARG A 44 -1.22 4.09 -14.19
C ARG A 44 -2.64 3.69 -13.79
N TYR A 45 -2.92 3.66 -12.49
CA TYR A 45 -4.27 3.35 -11.98
C TYR A 45 -5.25 4.50 -12.26
N MET A 46 -4.81 5.75 -12.28
CA MET A 46 -5.66 6.89 -12.62
C MET A 46 -6.23 6.83 -14.04
N ASP A 47 -5.50 6.24 -14.99
CA ASP A 47 -6.01 5.96 -16.35
C ASP A 47 -7.21 4.99 -16.34
N ILE A 48 -7.38 4.23 -15.25
CA ILE A 48 -8.46 3.25 -15.05
C ILE A 48 -9.56 3.86 -14.17
N ASN A 49 -9.19 4.55 -13.10
CA ASN A 49 -10.10 5.18 -12.17
C ASN A 49 -9.55 6.53 -11.64
N PRO A 50 -9.99 7.67 -12.20
CA PRO A 50 -9.47 8.99 -11.87
C PRO A 50 -9.89 9.51 -10.49
N GLU A 51 -10.85 8.86 -9.82
CA GLU A 51 -11.31 9.24 -8.46
C GLU A 51 -10.37 8.69 -7.36
N SER A 52 -9.31 8.01 -7.75
CA SER A 52 -8.33 7.42 -6.83
C SER A 52 -7.44 8.50 -6.19
N VAL A 53 -6.97 8.25 -4.97
CA VAL A 53 -6.17 9.21 -4.19
C VAL A 53 -4.85 8.56 -3.79
N PHE A 54 -3.76 9.33 -3.92
CA PHE A 54 -2.43 8.95 -3.46
C PHE A 54 -2.06 9.70 -2.19
N TYR A 55 -1.55 8.97 -1.21
CA TYR A 55 -1.07 9.54 0.04
C TYR A 55 0.25 8.91 0.50
N PRO A 56 1.35 9.68 0.58
CA PRO A 56 2.59 9.18 1.13
C PRO A 56 2.56 9.21 2.66
N ILE A 57 3.05 8.16 3.31
CA ILE A 57 3.15 8.09 4.76
C ILE A 57 4.58 7.78 5.21
N ARG A 58 5.10 8.51 6.21
CA ARG A 58 6.38 8.15 6.81
C ARG A 58 6.20 6.99 7.78
N PHE A 59 6.95 5.91 7.54
CA PHE A 59 7.12 4.86 8.53
C PHE A 59 8.49 4.20 8.37
N SER A 60 9.44 4.53 9.25
CA SER A 60 10.77 3.91 9.23
C SER A 60 11.20 3.40 10.60
N ASN A 61 11.10 2.07 10.77
CA ASN A 61 11.56 1.38 11.97
C ASN A 61 13.09 1.49 12.16
N ARG A 62 13.87 1.57 11.07
CA ARG A 62 15.35 1.56 11.15
C ARG A 62 15.96 2.95 11.29
N LYS A 63 15.59 3.88 10.40
CA LYS A 63 16.22 5.22 10.35
C LYS A 63 15.69 6.13 11.45
N TYR A 64 14.37 6.07 11.71
CA TYR A 64 13.70 7.00 12.61
C TYR A 64 13.13 6.32 13.87
N LYS A 65 13.22 4.99 13.97
CA LYS A 65 12.66 4.19 15.07
C LYS A 65 11.17 4.48 15.30
N ASP A 66 10.45 4.77 14.21
CA ASP A 66 9.01 4.97 14.28
C ASP A 66 8.36 3.68 14.81
N LYS A 67 7.44 3.80 15.77
CA LYS A 67 6.67 2.65 16.30
C LYS A 67 5.43 2.35 15.47
N GLU A 68 4.94 3.37 14.78
CA GLU A 68 3.74 3.37 13.96
C GLU A 68 3.87 4.41 12.82
N PRO A 69 3.02 4.33 11.78
CA PRO A 69 2.96 5.36 10.74
C PRO A 69 2.74 6.76 11.32
N ARG A 70 3.48 7.73 10.79
CA ARG A 70 3.52 9.09 11.32
C ARG A 70 2.49 9.96 10.61
N ILE A 71 1.38 10.20 11.28
CA ILE A 71 0.23 10.94 10.75
C ILE A 71 -0.41 11.82 11.83
N GLU A 72 -0.68 13.07 11.49
CA GLU A 72 -1.32 14.06 12.36
C GLU A 72 -2.84 13.84 12.46
N SER A 73 -3.47 14.46 13.45
CA SER A 73 -4.92 14.30 13.68
C SER A 73 -5.78 14.79 12.50
N THR A 74 -5.40 15.89 11.87
CA THR A 74 -6.09 16.45 10.70
C THR A 74 -5.98 15.54 9.48
N GLU A 75 -4.80 14.96 9.25
CA GLU A 75 -4.56 13.98 8.18
C GLU A 75 -5.38 12.71 8.41
N LYS A 76 -5.44 12.21 9.67
CA LYS A 76 -6.31 11.08 10.02
C LYS A 76 -7.76 11.34 9.63
N THR A 77 -8.31 12.51 9.99
CA THR A 77 -9.68 12.88 9.62
C THR A 77 -9.89 12.92 8.11
N ALA A 78 -8.97 13.55 7.37
CA ALA A 78 -9.05 13.63 5.92
C ALA A 78 -9.01 12.24 5.27
N LEU A 79 -8.05 11.39 5.65
CA LEU A 79 -7.94 10.04 5.11
C LEU A 79 -9.13 9.16 5.47
N SER A 80 -9.71 9.30 6.65
CA SER A 80 -10.92 8.57 7.03
C SER A 80 -12.13 8.96 6.18
N ILE A 81 -12.18 10.18 5.64
CA ILE A 81 -13.21 10.58 4.67
C ILE A 81 -12.95 9.88 3.33
N GLU A 82 -11.72 9.94 2.83
CA GLU A 82 -11.32 9.31 1.56
C GLU A 82 -11.55 7.80 1.56
N ALA A 83 -11.27 7.13 2.69
CA ALA A 83 -11.37 5.68 2.85
C ALA A 83 -12.82 5.15 2.79
N LYS A 84 -13.84 5.98 3.00
CA LYS A 84 -15.26 5.54 3.00
C LYS A 84 -15.73 5.08 1.63
N SER A 85 -15.28 5.74 0.57
CA SER A 85 -15.69 5.48 -0.82
C SER A 85 -14.63 4.71 -1.62
N ARG A 86 -13.54 4.27 -0.98
CA ARG A 86 -12.36 3.72 -1.65
C ARG A 86 -11.90 2.40 -1.06
N ASP A 87 -11.27 1.57 -1.88
CA ASP A 87 -10.45 0.48 -1.36
C ASP A 87 -9.11 1.02 -0.88
N ILE A 88 -8.71 0.61 0.33
CA ILE A 88 -7.45 1.07 0.93
C ILE A 88 -6.35 0.15 0.45
N VAL A 89 -5.28 0.72 -0.11
CA VAL A 89 -4.11 -0.01 -0.59
C VAL A 89 -2.90 0.49 0.21
N ILE A 90 -2.28 -0.36 1.01
CA ILE A 90 -0.98 -0.05 1.61
C ILE A 90 0.09 -0.56 0.67
N PHE A 91 1.00 0.32 0.26
CA PHE A 91 1.99 0.02 -0.76
C PHE A 91 3.42 0.25 -0.24
N ASP A 92 4.32 -0.70 -0.51
CA ASP A 92 5.75 -0.55 -0.30
C ASP A 92 6.53 -1.05 -1.53
N GLU A 93 7.80 -0.68 -1.65
CA GLU A 93 8.62 -1.03 -2.82
C GLU A 93 9.01 -2.50 -2.86
N ASP A 94 9.14 -3.12 -1.68
CA ASP A 94 9.69 -4.45 -1.46
C ASP A 94 9.02 -5.09 -0.24
N VAL A 95 9.11 -6.41 -0.15
CA VAL A 95 8.57 -7.23 0.93
C VAL A 95 9.70 -8.03 1.58
N SER A 96 10.75 -7.35 2.02
CA SER A 96 11.91 -8.01 2.64
C SER A 96 11.52 -8.97 3.78
N SER A 97 10.63 -8.54 4.69
CA SER A 97 10.08 -9.40 5.75
C SER A 97 8.56 -9.27 5.92
N GLY A 98 7.90 -8.46 5.08
CA GLY A 98 6.47 -8.11 5.21
C GLY A 98 6.09 -7.33 6.48
N THR A 99 7.00 -7.13 7.43
CA THR A 99 6.69 -6.55 8.75
C THR A 99 6.21 -5.10 8.65
N THR A 100 6.81 -4.30 7.76
CA THR A 100 6.44 -2.89 7.55
C THR A 100 5.03 -2.78 6.99
N LEU A 101 4.72 -3.55 5.93
CA LEU A 101 3.38 -3.64 5.34
C LEU A 101 2.35 -4.12 6.35
N LYS A 102 2.64 -5.18 7.10
CA LYS A 102 1.73 -5.72 8.12
C LYS A 102 1.43 -4.72 9.22
N LYS A 103 2.44 -4.09 9.81
CA LYS A 103 2.23 -3.08 10.87
C LYS A 103 1.43 -1.88 10.36
N THR A 104 1.71 -1.44 9.14
CA THR A 104 0.97 -0.33 8.51
C THR A 104 -0.47 -0.72 8.20
N GLY A 105 -0.69 -1.95 7.72
CA GLY A 105 -2.01 -2.53 7.50
C GLY A 105 -2.85 -2.54 8.78
N ILE A 106 -2.29 -3.05 9.88
CA ILE A 106 -2.97 -3.09 11.19
C ILE A 106 -3.33 -1.68 11.65
N PHE A 107 -2.40 -0.74 11.52
CA PHE A 107 -2.63 0.65 11.91
C PHE A 107 -3.80 1.27 11.15
N PHE A 108 -3.84 1.13 9.82
CA PHE A 108 -4.89 1.72 8.99
C PHE A 108 -6.20 0.94 9.03
N GLU A 109 -6.16 -0.37 9.29
CA GLU A 109 -7.37 -1.13 9.59
C GLU A 109 -8.05 -0.63 10.86
N GLY A 110 -7.27 -0.40 11.93
CA GLY A 110 -7.77 0.21 13.16
C GLY A 110 -8.30 1.63 12.94
N LEU A 111 -7.66 2.41 12.05
CA LEU A 111 -8.09 3.78 11.76
C LEU A 111 -9.37 3.86 10.91
N PHE A 112 -9.53 2.97 9.95
CA PHE A 112 -10.63 3.03 8.97
C PHE A 112 -11.76 2.02 9.24
N GLY A 113 -11.54 1.03 10.11
CA GLY A 113 -12.49 -0.06 10.34
C GLY A 113 -12.67 -0.98 9.14
N LYS A 114 -11.73 -0.96 8.19
CA LYS A 114 -11.76 -1.73 6.94
C LYS A 114 -10.38 -2.33 6.67
N LYS A 115 -10.34 -3.61 6.31
CA LYS A 115 -9.10 -4.33 6.00
C LYS A 115 -8.44 -3.77 4.72
N PRO A 116 -7.19 -3.27 4.78
CA PRO A 116 -6.46 -2.82 3.60
C PRO A 116 -6.00 -3.97 2.70
N ILE A 117 -5.87 -3.68 1.41
CA ILE A 117 -5.10 -4.48 0.45
C ILE A 117 -3.62 -4.15 0.67
N LEU A 118 -2.78 -5.16 0.84
CA LEU A 118 -1.35 -4.98 1.00
C LEU A 118 -0.66 -5.29 -0.33
N ALA A 119 0.12 -4.34 -0.83
CA ALA A 119 0.67 -4.33 -2.18
C ALA A 119 2.17 -4.03 -2.14
N ALA A 120 2.91 -4.63 -3.08
CA ALA A 120 4.32 -4.31 -3.26
C ALA A 120 4.80 -4.53 -4.69
N ASN A 121 5.93 -3.90 -5.02
CA ASN A 121 6.60 -3.98 -6.31
C ASN A 121 7.48 -5.23 -6.45
N LEU A 122 6.89 -6.41 -6.19
CA LEU A 122 7.57 -7.69 -6.41
C LEU A 122 6.80 -8.59 -7.37
N ALA A 123 7.55 -9.47 -8.02
CA ALA A 123 7.02 -10.57 -8.82
C ALA A 123 6.28 -11.63 -7.97
N VAL A 124 6.31 -11.51 -6.63
CA VAL A 124 5.55 -12.42 -5.76
C VAL A 124 4.04 -12.15 -5.94
N PRO A 125 3.17 -13.18 -5.93
CA PRO A 125 1.73 -12.99 -5.79
C PRO A 125 1.43 -11.94 -4.71
N PHE A 126 0.42 -11.07 -4.93
CA PHE A 126 -0.10 -10.26 -3.82
C PHE A 126 -0.43 -11.27 -2.73
N PRO A 127 0.27 -11.26 -1.59
CA PRO A 127 -0.10 -12.19 -0.57
C PRO A 127 -1.52 -11.79 -0.18
N GLU A 128 -2.45 -12.75 -0.23
CA GLU A 128 -3.57 -12.67 0.68
C GLU A 128 -2.92 -12.72 2.06
N LEU A 129 -2.58 -11.56 2.61
CA LEU A 129 -2.13 -11.41 3.97
C LEU A 129 -3.38 -11.65 4.82
N VAL A 130 -3.67 -12.92 5.00
CA VAL A 130 -4.61 -13.42 5.99
C VAL A 130 -3.94 -13.19 7.33
N TYR A 131 -4.58 -12.37 8.17
CA TYR A 131 -4.10 -12.11 9.51
C TYR A 131 -4.08 -13.43 10.27
N GLY A 132 -2.89 -13.91 10.63
CA GLY A 132 -2.72 -15.09 11.48
C GLY A 132 -1.90 -16.23 10.88
N GLU A 133 -1.56 -16.20 9.60
CA GLU A 133 -0.71 -17.23 9.00
C GLU A 133 0.65 -16.68 8.55
N GLU A 134 1.69 -17.52 8.69
CA GLU A 134 3.05 -17.21 8.22
C GLU A 134 3.05 -17.00 6.71
N ILE A 135 3.63 -15.90 6.28
CA ILE A 135 3.76 -15.54 4.87
C ILE A 135 4.97 -16.30 4.35
N ASN A 136 4.75 -17.44 3.70
CA ASN A 136 5.82 -18.12 2.97
C ASN A 136 6.05 -17.39 1.66
N PHE A 137 7.14 -16.63 1.60
CA PHE A 137 7.71 -16.17 0.35
C PHE A 137 8.54 -17.32 -0.21
N GLU A 138 7.99 -18.10 -1.14
CA GLU A 138 8.84 -18.93 -1.99
C GLU A 138 9.62 -17.98 -2.91
N LEU A 139 10.94 -17.89 -2.64
CA LEU A 139 11.93 -17.11 -3.40
C LEU A 139 12.24 -17.76 -4.75
#